data_AF-A0A6C0LDF7-F1
#
_entry.id   AF-A0A6C0LDF7-F1
#
_cell.length_a   1.000
_cell.length_b   1.000
_cell.length_c   1.000
_cell.angle_alpha   90.00
_cell.angle_beta   90.00
_cell.angle_gamma   90.00
#
_symmetry.space_group_name_H-M   'P 1'
#
loop_
_entity.id
_entity.type
_entity.pdbx_description
1 polymer ?
#
loop_
_entity_poly.entity_id
_entity_poly.type
_entity_poly.pdbx_seq_one_letter_code
_entity_poly.pdbx_strand_id
1 'polypeptide(L)'
;MKYNTKKKNKNLKNKTKKQFLFNPENPKKSFDVYIDKNPMDTINIKYTTLEDVKNTIDKLEKLYKSKKYTHKRIWQVGMIMYVRLKVLRNKKPKQFALANKYFTFLRKRTTLEDKFRYKLLFT
;
A
#
# COMPACT_ATOMS: atom_id res chain seq x y z
N MET A 1 55.34 -17.16 10.63
CA MET A 1 54.41 -16.75 9.54
C MET A 1 53.21 -16.04 10.16
N LYS A 2 52.60 -15.04 9.50
CA LYS A 2 51.37 -14.35 9.96
C LYS A 2 50.32 -14.38 8.85
N TYR A 3 49.20 -15.08 9.08
CA TYR A 3 48.11 -15.20 8.09
C TYR A 3 47.15 -14.01 8.18
N ASN A 4 47.28 -13.04 7.26
CA ASN A 4 46.43 -11.85 7.21
C ASN A 4 45.04 -12.16 6.62
N THR A 5 44.12 -12.67 7.46
CA THR A 5 42.70 -12.85 7.12
C THR A 5 41.98 -11.50 6.94
N LYS A 6 41.99 -10.98 5.71
CA LYS A 6 41.24 -9.76 5.32
C LYS A 6 39.73 -9.97 5.54
N LYS A 7 39.21 -9.47 6.66
CA LYS A 7 37.75 -9.37 6.95
C LYS A 7 37.06 -8.61 5.81
N LYS A 8 36.27 -9.31 4.98
CA LYS A 8 35.40 -8.67 3.98
C LYS A 8 34.24 -7.97 4.69
N ASN A 9 34.28 -6.65 4.77
CA ASN A 9 33.15 -5.84 5.25
C ASN A 9 31.91 -6.09 4.38
N LYS A 10 30.87 -6.72 4.96
CA LYS A 10 29.55 -6.86 4.32
C LYS A 10 28.81 -5.53 4.38
N ASN A 11 29.14 -4.62 3.47
CA ASN A 11 28.33 -3.41 3.26
C ASN A 11 26.90 -3.82 2.92
N LEU A 12 25.91 -3.39 3.74
CA LEU A 12 24.50 -3.59 3.43
C LEU A 12 24.17 -2.81 2.15
N LYS A 13 23.90 -3.53 1.06
CA LYS A 13 23.44 -2.90 -0.18
C LYS A 13 22.01 -2.37 0.04
N ASN A 14 21.87 -1.05 -0.02
CA ASN A 14 20.57 -0.36 0.06
C ASN A 14 19.57 -0.99 -0.92
N LYS A 15 18.38 -1.38 -0.45
CA LYS A 15 17.29 -1.85 -1.32
C LYS A 15 16.95 -0.73 -2.31
N THR A 16 17.29 -0.91 -3.59
CA THR A 16 16.89 0.01 -4.66
C THR A 16 15.36 0.03 -4.76
N LYS A 17 14.80 1.19 -5.14
CA LYS A 17 13.37 1.30 -5.49
C LYS A 17 13.13 0.36 -6.68
N LYS A 18 12.50 -0.79 -6.46
CA LYS A 18 12.36 -1.87 -7.47
C LYS A 18 11.62 -1.39 -8.72
N GLN A 19 11.82 -2.15 -9.82
CA GLN A 19 11.27 -1.93 -11.15
C GLN A 19 11.32 -3.21 -12.05
N PHE A 20 10.41 -3.73 -12.91
CA PHE A 20 8.91 -3.73 -13.10
C PHE A 20 8.15 -3.10 -14.32
N LEU A 21 7.26 -2.07 -14.24
CA LEU A 21 6.40 -1.45 -15.31
C LEU A 21 7.07 -1.39 -16.69
N PHE A 22 6.83 -2.43 -17.51
CA PHE A 22 7.86 -2.95 -18.42
C PHE A 22 8.28 -1.98 -19.52
N ASN A 23 9.48 -1.43 -19.37
CA ASN A 23 10.16 -0.63 -20.38
C ASN A 23 11.13 -1.53 -21.18
N PRO A 24 10.80 -1.91 -22.44
CA PRO A 24 11.60 -2.86 -23.22
C PRO A 24 13.00 -2.34 -23.55
N GLU A 25 13.14 -1.03 -23.78
CA GLU A 25 14.40 -0.35 -24.11
C GLU A 25 15.42 -0.36 -22.97
N ASN A 26 14.96 -0.42 -21.72
CA ASN A 26 15.86 -0.41 -20.55
C ASN A 26 15.21 -1.07 -19.32
N PRO A 27 15.52 -2.35 -19.04
CA PRO A 27 14.93 -3.11 -17.92
C PRO A 27 15.13 -2.48 -16.53
N LYS A 28 16.07 -1.54 -16.35
CA LYS A 28 16.36 -0.89 -15.07
C LYS A 28 15.43 0.30 -14.74
N LYS A 29 14.47 0.68 -15.60
CA LYS A 29 13.65 1.93 -15.50
C LYS A 29 12.16 1.76 -15.13
N SER A 30 11.71 0.55 -14.91
CA SER A 30 10.31 0.11 -15.05
C SER A 30 9.50 0.06 -13.72
N PHE A 31 8.75 1.05 -13.22
CA PHE A 31 8.20 1.13 -11.81
C PHE A 31 7.53 -0.13 -11.13
N ASP A 32 7.71 -0.33 -9.80
CA ASP A 32 7.30 -1.53 -9.01
C ASP A 32 5.93 -1.57 -8.32
N VAL A 33 5.50 -2.82 -8.01
CA VAL A 33 4.37 -3.17 -7.15
C VAL A 33 4.70 -4.25 -6.07
N TYR A 34 5.78 -5.07 -6.19
CA TYR A 34 6.05 -6.23 -5.31
C TYR A 34 7.53 -6.32 -4.86
N ILE A 35 7.97 -5.39 -3.99
CA ILE A 35 9.31 -5.44 -3.37
C ILE A 35 9.50 -6.71 -2.53
N ASP A 36 8.65 -6.90 -1.53
CA ASP A 36 8.71 -8.05 -0.63
C ASP A 36 7.48 -8.94 -0.90
N LYS A 37 7.73 -10.18 -1.34
CA LYS A 37 6.71 -11.15 -1.82
C LYS A 37 6.16 -12.05 -0.70
N ASN A 38 6.24 -11.63 0.56
CA ASN A 38 5.78 -12.42 1.70
C ASN A 38 4.24 -12.52 1.68
N PRO A 39 3.64 -13.71 1.51
CA PRO A 39 2.18 -13.84 1.42
C PRO A 39 1.48 -13.42 2.73
N MET A 40 2.15 -13.57 3.88
CA MET A 40 1.62 -13.17 5.20
C MET A 40 1.35 -11.65 5.33
N ASP A 41 2.03 -10.80 4.53
CA ASP A 41 1.80 -9.35 4.51
C ASP A 41 0.61 -8.93 3.63
N THR A 42 -0.16 -9.89 3.10
CA THR A 42 -1.30 -9.65 2.20
C THR A 42 -2.57 -9.31 2.97
N ILE A 43 -3.09 -8.11 2.75
CA ILE A 43 -4.40 -7.70 3.30
C ILE A 43 -5.48 -8.07 2.28
N ASN A 44 -6.19 -9.17 2.53
CA ASN A 44 -7.33 -9.58 1.69
C ASN A 44 -8.41 -8.49 1.66
N ILE A 45 -8.71 -8.01 0.45
CA ILE A 45 -9.73 -7.01 0.08
C ILE A 45 -10.98 -7.76 -0.41
N LYS A 46 -12.16 -7.47 0.15
CA LYS A 46 -13.44 -7.78 -0.51
C LYS A 46 -14.10 -6.47 -0.97
N TYR A 47 -14.82 -6.50 -2.10
CA TYR A 47 -15.47 -5.31 -2.66
C TYR A 47 -16.71 -5.63 -3.53
N THR A 48 -17.30 -6.81 -3.33
CA THR A 48 -18.40 -7.31 -4.17
C THR A 48 -19.73 -6.64 -3.80
N THR A 49 -20.07 -6.66 -2.51
CA THR A 49 -21.21 -5.97 -1.90
C THR A 49 -20.83 -4.58 -1.39
N LEU A 50 -21.81 -3.80 -0.91
CA LEU A 50 -21.51 -2.57 -0.15
C LEU A 50 -20.83 -2.89 1.18
N GLU A 51 -21.25 -3.98 1.81
CA GLU A 51 -20.83 -4.38 3.16
C GLU A 51 -19.39 -4.90 3.16
N ASP A 52 -18.97 -5.61 2.11
CA ASP A 52 -17.57 -5.97 1.86
C ASP A 52 -16.64 -4.74 1.86
N VAL A 53 -17.09 -3.64 1.26
CA VAL A 53 -16.31 -2.39 1.15
C VAL A 53 -16.21 -1.71 2.50
N LYS A 54 -17.31 -1.61 3.28
CA LYS A 54 -17.28 -1.11 4.66
C LYS A 54 -16.30 -1.92 5.51
N ASN A 55 -16.50 -3.23 5.61
CA ASN A 55 -15.68 -4.12 6.44
C ASN A 55 -14.21 -4.12 6.02
N THR A 56 -13.91 -3.94 4.71
CA THR A 56 -12.54 -3.76 4.24
C THR A 56 -11.94 -2.42 4.69
N ILE A 57 -12.70 -1.33 4.66
CA ILE A 57 -12.28 -0.02 5.19
C ILE A 57 -12.06 -0.09 6.71
N ASP A 58 -13.00 -0.66 7.46
CA ASP A 58 -12.90 -0.79 8.92
C ASP A 58 -11.72 -1.66 9.34
N LYS A 59 -11.46 -2.74 8.59
CA LYS A 59 -10.26 -3.57 8.75
C LYS A 59 -8.98 -2.79 8.46
N LEU A 60 -8.94 -1.96 7.41
CA LEU A 60 -7.79 -1.11 7.10
C LEU A 60 -7.55 -0.04 8.18
N GLU A 61 -8.61 0.60 8.70
CA GLU A 61 -8.49 1.55 9.80
C GLU A 61 -8.04 0.87 11.10
N LYS A 62 -8.63 -0.28 11.48
CA LYS A 62 -8.17 -1.07 12.64
C LYS A 62 -6.69 -1.48 12.51
N LEU A 63 -6.26 -1.90 11.32
CA LEU A 63 -4.86 -2.24 11.01
C LEU A 63 -3.91 -1.02 11.02
N TYR A 64 -4.42 0.18 10.74
CA TYR A 64 -3.66 1.41 10.83
C TYR A 64 -3.54 1.92 12.27
N LYS A 65 -4.66 2.00 13.01
CA LYS A 65 -4.70 2.49 14.41
C LYS A 65 -3.90 1.61 15.37
N SER A 66 -3.90 0.30 15.15
CA SER A 66 -3.05 -0.67 15.87
C SER A 66 -1.56 -0.60 15.49
N LYS A 67 -1.15 0.33 14.62
CA LYS A 67 0.21 0.50 14.09
C LYS A 67 0.79 -0.71 13.34
N LYS A 68 0.00 -1.78 13.11
CA LYS A 68 0.44 -3.01 12.43
C LYS A 68 0.86 -2.76 10.98
N TYR A 69 0.28 -1.76 10.31
CA TYR A 69 0.73 -1.32 8.98
C TYR A 69 0.85 0.21 8.89
N THR A 70 1.87 0.67 8.17
CA THR A 70 2.10 2.11 7.94
C THR A 70 1.03 2.71 7.01
N HIS A 71 0.78 4.01 7.12
CA HIS A 71 -0.16 4.74 6.24
C HIS A 71 0.13 4.50 4.76
N LYS A 72 1.40 4.37 4.35
CA LYS A 72 1.80 4.01 2.97
C LYS A 72 1.20 2.68 2.50
N ARG A 73 1.20 1.64 3.33
CA ARG A 73 0.65 0.32 2.99
C ARG A 73 -0.87 0.36 2.92
N ILE A 74 -1.51 1.06 3.85
CA ILE A 74 -2.96 1.28 3.86
C ILE A 74 -3.41 2.07 2.62
N TRP A 75 -2.66 3.11 2.23
CA TRP A 75 -2.89 3.91 1.05
C TRP A 75 -2.79 3.08 -0.25
N GLN A 76 -1.80 2.19 -0.36
CA GLN A 76 -1.69 1.26 -1.50
C GLN A 76 -2.94 0.35 -1.63
N VAL A 77 -3.40 -0.24 -0.53
CA VAL A 77 -4.55 -1.16 -0.55
C VAL A 77 -5.86 -0.40 -0.84
N GLY A 78 -6.04 0.80 -0.26
CA GLY A 78 -7.14 1.70 -0.59
C GLY A 78 -7.14 2.15 -2.05
N MET A 79 -5.97 2.44 -2.64
CA MET A 79 -5.84 2.77 -4.06
C MET A 79 -6.23 1.60 -4.97
N ILE A 80 -5.82 0.36 -4.66
CA ILE A 80 -6.20 -0.84 -5.41
C ILE A 80 -7.73 -1.04 -5.39
N MET A 81 -8.36 -0.88 -4.22
CA MET A 81 -9.82 -0.94 -4.06
C MET A 81 -10.52 0.14 -4.89
N TYR A 82 -10.03 1.39 -4.84
CA TYR A 82 -10.55 2.50 -5.64
C TYR A 82 -10.45 2.24 -7.15
N VAL A 83 -9.28 1.81 -7.66
CA VAL A 83 -9.07 1.56 -9.10
C VAL A 83 -9.99 0.44 -9.60
N ARG A 84 -10.11 -0.67 -8.86
CA ARG A 84 -11.00 -1.78 -9.20
C ARG A 84 -12.47 -1.36 -9.26
N LEU A 85 -12.93 -0.56 -8.29
CA LEU A 85 -14.31 -0.04 -8.28
C LEU A 85 -14.54 1.09 -9.28
N LYS A 86 -13.51 1.85 -9.69
CA LYS A 86 -13.58 2.90 -10.72
C LYS A 86 -13.93 2.31 -12.09
N VAL A 87 -13.30 1.19 -12.46
CA VAL A 87 -13.65 0.44 -13.69
C VAL A 87 -15.10 -0.06 -13.64
N LEU A 88 -15.56 -0.48 -12.46
CA LEU A 88 -16.92 -0.99 -12.25
C LEU A 88 -17.95 0.10 -11.89
N ARG A 89 -17.61 1.40 -11.97
CA ARG A 89 -18.44 2.50 -11.40
C ARG A 89 -19.89 2.48 -11.90
N ASN A 90 -20.11 2.17 -13.18
CA ASN A 90 -21.43 2.12 -13.80
C ASN A 90 -22.27 0.93 -13.28
N LYS A 91 -21.62 -0.19 -12.90
CA LYS A 91 -22.27 -1.42 -12.40
C LYS A 91 -22.34 -1.49 -10.86
N LYS A 92 -21.50 -0.72 -10.15
CA LYS A 92 -21.39 -0.70 -8.68
C LYS A 92 -21.22 0.74 -8.14
N PRO A 93 -22.16 1.67 -8.41
CA PRO A 93 -21.98 3.09 -8.11
C PRO A 93 -21.89 3.36 -6.59
N LYS A 94 -22.70 2.69 -5.76
CA LYS A 94 -22.70 2.86 -4.30
C LYS A 94 -21.37 2.41 -3.67
N GLN A 95 -20.82 1.28 -4.13
CA GLN A 95 -19.50 0.78 -3.72
C GLN A 95 -18.38 1.74 -4.16
N PHE A 96 -18.42 2.21 -5.41
CA PHE A 96 -17.44 3.16 -5.93
C PHE A 96 -17.47 4.49 -5.16
N ALA A 97 -18.65 5.03 -4.85
CA ALA A 97 -18.79 6.26 -4.06
C ALA A 97 -18.12 6.13 -2.68
N LEU A 98 -18.36 5.03 -1.96
CA LEU A 98 -17.74 4.76 -0.65
C LEU A 98 -16.21 4.61 -0.76
N ALA A 99 -15.71 3.85 -1.74
CA ALA A 99 -14.27 3.69 -1.97
C ALA A 99 -13.60 5.01 -2.41
N ASN A 100 -14.28 5.86 -3.18
CA ASN A 100 -13.80 7.18 -3.57
C ASN A 100 -13.77 8.16 -2.37
N LYS A 101 -14.77 8.11 -1.48
CA LYS A 101 -14.78 8.83 -0.20
C LYS A 101 -13.56 8.45 0.65
N TYR A 102 -13.30 7.15 0.81
CA TYR A 102 -12.15 6.65 1.56
C TYR A 102 -10.80 6.98 0.89
N PHE A 103 -10.68 6.88 -0.43
CA PHE A 103 -9.46 7.27 -1.15
C PHE A 103 -9.16 8.77 -1.02
N THR A 104 -10.19 9.62 -1.10
CA THR A 104 -10.07 11.07 -0.89
C THR A 104 -9.67 11.39 0.55
N PHE A 105 -10.24 10.69 1.53
CA PHE A 105 -9.86 10.77 2.93
C PHE A 105 -8.39 10.36 3.17
N LEU A 106 -7.95 9.25 2.58
CA LEU A 106 -6.55 8.80 2.65
C LEU A 106 -5.58 9.81 2.00
N ARG A 107 -5.99 10.49 0.93
CA ARG A 107 -5.21 11.60 0.33
C ARG A 107 -5.08 12.78 1.30
N LYS A 108 -6.15 13.18 1.98
CA LYS A 108 -6.10 14.21 3.05
C LYS A 108 -5.23 13.78 4.23
N ARG A 109 -5.27 12.50 4.63
CA ARG A 109 -4.38 11.97 5.68
C ARG A 109 -2.90 12.06 5.27
N THR A 110 -2.56 11.84 4.00
CA THR A 110 -1.17 11.95 3.51
C THR A 110 -0.59 13.36 3.67
N THR A 111 -1.38 14.43 3.57
CA THR A 111 -0.87 15.82 3.70
C THR A 111 -0.66 16.28 5.16
N LEU A 112 -1.14 15.53 6.15
CA LEU A 112 -0.91 15.85 7.58
C LEU A 112 0.46 15.35 8.06
N GLU A 113 1.01 16.01 9.08
CA GLU A 113 2.16 15.50 9.86
C GLU A 113 1.79 14.20 10.60
N ASP A 114 2.75 13.28 10.77
CA ASP A 114 2.49 11.90 11.23
C ASP A 114 1.78 11.83 12.59
N LYS A 115 2.07 12.78 13.50
CA LYS A 115 1.40 12.93 14.81
C LYS A 115 -0.12 13.10 14.71
N PHE A 116 -0.61 13.76 13.66
CA PHE A 116 -2.05 14.01 13.44
C PHE A 116 -2.72 12.91 12.60
N ARG A 117 -1.97 12.20 11.75
CA ARG A 117 -2.53 11.11 10.91
C ARG A 117 -3.22 10.02 11.74
N TYR A 118 -2.65 9.67 12.89
CA TYR A 118 -3.24 8.69 13.82
C TYR A 118 -4.47 9.22 14.57
N LYS A 119 -4.63 10.54 14.73
CA LYS A 119 -5.83 11.14 15.34
C LYS A 119 -7.02 11.16 14.37
N LEU A 120 -6.79 11.45 13.09
CA LEU A 120 -7.83 11.57 12.07
C LEU A 120 -8.65 10.26 11.91
N LEU A 121 -9.96 10.29 12.16
CA LEU A 121 -10.90 9.17 11.97
C LEU A 121 -11.62 9.27 10.62
N PHE A 122 -12.01 8.12 10.04
CA PHE A 122 -12.89 8.08 8.87
C PHE A 122 -14.34 8.16 9.33
N THR A 123 -15.13 8.99 8.63
CA THR A 123 -16.58 9.20 8.80
C THR A 123 -17.24 9.28 7.44
#